data_AF-B4K758-F1
#
_entry.id   AF-B4K758-F1
#
_cell.length_a   1.000
_cell.length_b   1.000
_cell.length_c   1.000
_cell.angle_alpha   90.00
_cell.angle_beta   90.00
_cell.angle_gamma   90.00
#
_symmetry.space_group_name_H-M   'P 1'
#
loop_
_entity.id
_entity.type
_entity.pdbx_description
1 polymer ?
#
loop_
_entity_poly.entity_id
_entity_poly.type
_entity_poly.pdbx_seq_one_letter_code
_entity_poly.pdbx_strand_id
1 'polypeptide(L)'
;MHWISFLSLTLKGSLYLGTLYISLTFIVPVTKSLVESYFATSVSFNLDTIYLNWNTSFPAITVCELYNSEKIWDTSDSLFGIEHDFHIDDFVGEIAFFRGICTSCEMCEKVQCPDNFTQLLDVFRSKCHELIVECQYLNNIFDCCDQFLPILTEYGVCYTFNSVQARKVAQVQFKNNRMTGAGNLKFLATADIQVNVHAPIDVPYLFSEGMIRETVLLGNNKELILNVIEVYNHESVEELNYEQRRCRYSHEHPAQRIGIYEFYSFSGCIVECTVTLQLLYCNCTSHFMAVPSKNSLPMCDYQGLICLTDIHDRLVAERKSCDCMSSCEEPEYNIIYNTADDKQDSEKDFSDIHVALVELPTQRYVRRVSKTFLDLLISFGGLISLFFNLSALRVVEAIFMGLEYRREVLKWSNRIFVGTLKYLKILIKLK
;
A
#
# COMPACT_ATOMS: atom_id res chain seq x y z
N MET A 1 61.34 -29.67 -40.94
CA MET A 1 60.03 -29.56 -41.62
C MET A 1 58.81 -29.55 -40.68
N HIS A 2 58.96 -29.30 -39.36
CA HIS A 2 57.83 -29.27 -38.40
C HIS A 2 57.39 -27.86 -37.95
N TRP A 3 58.12 -26.81 -38.32
CA TRP A 3 57.86 -25.44 -37.84
C TRP A 3 56.62 -24.81 -38.49
N ILE A 4 56.35 -25.11 -39.77
CA ILE A 4 55.19 -24.59 -40.52
C ILE A 4 53.85 -25.15 -39.95
N SER A 5 53.85 -26.42 -39.51
CA SER A 5 52.69 -27.05 -38.86
C SER A 5 52.42 -26.47 -37.48
N PHE A 6 53.47 -26.19 -36.69
CA PHE A 6 53.33 -25.59 -35.37
C PHE A 6 52.91 -24.10 -35.45
N LEU A 7 53.46 -23.35 -36.43
CA LEU A 7 53.10 -21.96 -36.71
C LEU A 7 51.63 -21.83 -37.14
N SER A 8 51.13 -22.76 -37.96
CA SER A 8 49.71 -22.81 -38.34
C SER A 8 48.80 -23.06 -37.13
N LEU A 9 49.22 -23.92 -36.20
CA LEU A 9 48.47 -24.24 -34.99
C LEU A 9 48.43 -23.06 -34.01
N THR A 10 49.57 -22.38 -33.82
CA THR A 10 49.66 -21.21 -32.94
C THR A 10 48.91 -20.00 -33.51
N LEU A 11 48.94 -19.80 -34.83
CA LEU A 11 48.18 -18.74 -35.51
C LEU A 11 46.66 -18.98 -35.45
N LYS A 12 46.22 -20.24 -35.58
CA LYS A 12 44.82 -20.61 -35.38
C LYS A 12 44.41 -20.40 -33.92
N GLY A 13 45.23 -20.83 -32.97
CA GLY A 13 44.99 -20.65 -31.54
C GLY A 13 44.88 -19.17 -31.13
N SER A 14 45.75 -18.31 -31.65
CA SER A 14 45.67 -16.86 -31.38
C SER A 14 44.43 -16.22 -31.99
N LEU A 15 43.97 -16.68 -33.17
CA LEU A 15 42.75 -16.19 -33.82
C LEU A 15 41.49 -16.64 -33.06
N TYR A 16 41.45 -17.87 -32.55
CA TYR A 16 40.38 -18.33 -31.65
C TYR A 16 40.37 -17.59 -30.31
N LEU A 17 41.53 -17.31 -29.72
CA LEU A 17 41.63 -16.51 -28.50
C LEU A 17 41.17 -15.06 -28.73
N GLY A 18 41.55 -14.46 -29.85
CA GLY A 18 41.12 -13.11 -30.22
C GLY A 18 39.61 -13.01 -30.43
N THR A 19 39.02 -13.97 -31.16
CA THR A 19 37.56 -14.02 -31.36
C THR A 19 36.80 -14.30 -30.07
N LEU A 20 37.28 -15.20 -29.21
CA LEU A 20 36.70 -15.44 -27.89
C LEU A 20 36.75 -14.20 -27.00
N TYR A 21 37.87 -13.47 -27.00
CA TYR A 21 38.00 -12.23 -26.25
C TYR A 21 37.00 -11.18 -26.72
N ILE A 22 36.86 -10.99 -28.04
CA ILE A 22 35.87 -10.06 -28.62
C ILE A 22 34.44 -10.49 -28.27
N SER A 23 34.10 -11.78 -28.41
CA SER A 23 32.77 -12.28 -28.05
C SER A 23 32.47 -12.07 -26.55
N LEU A 24 33.45 -12.27 -25.67
CA LEU A 24 33.31 -12.04 -24.24
C LEU A 24 33.08 -10.56 -23.90
N THR A 25 33.69 -9.62 -24.60
CA THR A 25 33.46 -8.19 -24.35
C THR A 25 32.04 -7.75 -24.72
N PHE A 26 31.36 -8.46 -25.63
CA PHE A 26 29.96 -8.19 -25.97
C PHE A 26 28.94 -8.96 -25.11
N ILE A 27 29.23 -10.22 -24.77
CA ILE A 27 28.25 -11.05 -24.04
C ILE A 27 28.03 -10.57 -22.60
N VAL A 28 29.09 -10.11 -21.92
CA VAL A 28 29.02 -9.65 -20.52
C VAL A 28 28.07 -8.44 -20.36
N PRO A 29 28.20 -7.33 -21.11
CA PRO A 29 27.29 -6.20 -20.97
C PRO A 29 25.87 -6.54 -21.41
N VAL A 30 25.69 -7.34 -22.46
CA VAL A 30 24.35 -7.76 -22.90
C VAL A 30 23.66 -8.62 -21.85
N THR A 31 24.39 -9.57 -21.26
CA THR A 31 23.88 -10.41 -20.17
C THR A 31 23.52 -9.58 -18.95
N LYS A 32 24.38 -8.63 -18.57
CA LYS A 32 24.10 -7.70 -17.46
C LYS A 32 22.84 -6.89 -17.73
N SER A 33 22.72 -6.28 -18.91
CA SER A 33 21.55 -5.50 -19.31
C SER A 33 20.27 -6.35 -19.34
N LEU A 34 20.37 -7.61 -19.75
CA LEU A 34 19.25 -8.54 -19.78
C LEU A 34 18.75 -8.88 -18.37
N VAL A 35 19.67 -9.16 -17.45
CA VAL A 35 19.36 -9.40 -16.03
C VAL A 35 18.77 -8.15 -15.37
N GLU A 36 19.38 -6.99 -15.59
CA GLU A 36 18.85 -5.70 -15.09
C GLU A 36 17.44 -5.43 -15.64
N SER A 37 17.22 -5.64 -16.94
CA SER A 37 15.90 -5.48 -17.56
C SER A 37 14.87 -6.47 -17.01
N TYR A 38 15.26 -7.71 -16.72
CA TYR A 38 14.38 -8.71 -16.11
C TYR A 38 13.86 -8.26 -14.74
N PHE A 39 14.75 -7.77 -13.87
CA PHE A 39 14.36 -7.29 -12.55
C PHE A 39 13.65 -5.92 -12.58
N ALA A 40 13.99 -5.05 -13.54
CA ALA A 40 13.39 -3.72 -13.64
C ALA A 40 11.99 -3.70 -14.29
N THR A 41 11.69 -4.65 -15.19
CA THR A 41 10.44 -4.73 -15.97
C THR A 41 9.76 -6.08 -15.76
N SER A 42 9.38 -6.37 -14.51
CA SER A 42 8.74 -7.61 -14.07
C SER A 42 7.24 -7.65 -14.38
N VAL A 43 6.58 -6.49 -14.41
CA VAL A 43 5.14 -6.34 -14.49
C VAL A 43 4.73 -5.35 -15.58
N SER A 44 3.66 -5.66 -16.31
CA SER A 44 2.98 -4.77 -17.26
C SER A 44 1.50 -4.60 -16.90
N PHE A 45 0.95 -3.44 -17.26
CA PHE A 45 -0.48 -3.15 -17.16
C PHE A 45 -1.09 -3.17 -18.55
N ASN A 46 -2.21 -3.89 -18.67
CA ASN A 46 -3.01 -3.92 -19.89
C ASN A 46 -4.43 -3.48 -19.55
N LEU A 47 -5.15 -2.92 -20.51
CA LEU A 47 -6.57 -2.64 -20.37
C LEU A 47 -7.37 -3.89 -20.74
N ASP A 48 -8.27 -4.29 -19.86
CA ASP A 48 -9.28 -5.32 -20.13
C ASP A 48 -10.66 -4.65 -20.20
N THR A 49 -11.47 -5.10 -21.14
CA THR A 49 -12.82 -4.56 -21.44
C THR A 49 -13.88 -5.66 -21.45
N ILE A 50 -13.53 -6.89 -21.04
CA ILE A 50 -14.46 -8.03 -20.98
C ILE A 50 -15.28 -7.98 -19.69
N TYR A 51 -16.06 -6.91 -19.51
CA TYR A 51 -16.70 -6.54 -18.24
C TYR A 51 -17.89 -7.40 -17.81
N LEU A 52 -18.46 -8.20 -18.71
CA LEU A 52 -19.76 -8.87 -18.51
C LEU A 52 -19.82 -9.81 -17.29
N ASN A 53 -18.68 -10.34 -16.86
CA ASN A 53 -18.56 -11.34 -15.79
C ASN A 53 -17.84 -10.80 -14.54
N TRP A 54 -17.57 -9.49 -14.46
CA TRP A 54 -16.87 -8.94 -13.31
C TRP A 54 -17.80 -8.81 -12.10
N ASN A 55 -17.22 -9.05 -10.93
CA ASN A 55 -17.83 -8.80 -9.63
C ASN A 55 -17.01 -7.68 -8.97
N THR A 56 -17.44 -6.45 -9.19
CA THR A 56 -16.75 -5.25 -8.73
C THR A 56 -17.11 -4.95 -7.30
N SER A 57 -16.15 -4.61 -6.45
CA SER A 57 -16.49 -4.16 -5.09
C SER A 57 -17.13 -2.77 -5.12
N PHE A 58 -18.22 -2.58 -4.37
CA PHE A 58 -18.68 -1.23 -4.05
C PHE A 58 -17.61 -0.54 -3.17
N PRO A 59 -17.34 0.77 -3.31
CA PRO A 59 -16.40 1.46 -2.43
C PRO A 59 -16.72 1.30 -0.95
N ALA A 60 -15.70 1.45 -0.11
CA ALA A 60 -15.94 1.70 1.30
C ALA A 60 -16.30 3.16 1.52
N ILE A 61 -17.34 3.39 2.32
CA ILE A 61 -17.85 4.72 2.67
C ILE A 61 -17.65 4.91 4.16
N THR A 62 -16.71 5.77 4.54
CA THR A 62 -16.47 6.11 5.95
C THR A 62 -17.11 7.44 6.29
N VAL A 63 -17.89 7.45 7.36
CA VAL A 63 -18.55 8.63 7.92
C VAL A 63 -17.89 8.97 9.26
N CYS A 64 -17.34 10.17 9.36
CA CYS A 64 -16.76 10.72 10.58
C CYS A 64 -17.55 11.95 11.02
N GLU A 65 -17.96 12.01 12.28
CA GLU A 65 -18.58 13.21 12.88
C GLU A 65 -17.58 14.37 12.92
N LEU A 66 -18.07 15.58 12.64
CA LEU A 66 -17.31 16.82 12.73
C LEU A 66 -17.60 17.55 14.04
N TYR A 67 -16.68 18.43 14.41
CA TYR A 67 -16.81 19.27 15.60
C TYR A 67 -18.06 20.16 15.50
N ASN A 68 -18.89 20.13 16.54
CA ASN A 68 -20.06 20.99 16.70
C ASN A 68 -19.96 21.70 18.06
N SER A 69 -19.83 23.03 18.04
CA SER A 69 -19.64 23.84 19.25
C SER A 69 -20.84 23.82 20.19
N GLU A 70 -22.06 23.82 19.66
CA GLU A 70 -23.30 23.83 20.47
C GLU A 70 -23.42 22.53 21.26
N LYS A 71 -23.18 21.39 20.60
CA LYS A 71 -23.19 20.09 21.25
C LYS A 71 -22.12 19.98 22.33
N ILE A 72 -20.90 20.48 22.08
CA ILE A 72 -19.85 20.50 23.09
C ILE A 72 -20.30 21.31 24.30
N TRP A 73 -20.80 22.52 24.09
CA TRP A 73 -21.23 23.40 25.19
C TRP A 73 -22.37 22.79 26.01
N ASP A 74 -23.45 22.32 25.37
CA ASP A 74 -24.61 21.72 26.07
C ASP A 74 -24.21 20.48 26.88
N THR A 75 -23.30 19.68 26.34
CA THR A 75 -22.79 18.46 26.98
C THR A 75 -21.84 18.80 28.13
N SER A 76 -20.99 19.81 27.98
CA SER A 76 -20.11 20.31 29.04
C SER A 76 -20.89 20.89 30.20
N ASP A 77 -21.93 21.69 29.95
CA ASP A 77 -22.81 22.23 31.00
C ASP A 77 -23.47 21.10 31.80
N SER A 78 -23.83 20.01 31.13
CA SER A 78 -24.43 18.83 31.75
C SER A 78 -23.42 18.01 32.56
N LEU A 79 -22.15 17.94 32.14
CA LEU A 79 -21.12 17.10 32.75
C LEU A 79 -20.30 17.82 33.83
N PHE A 80 -19.91 19.06 33.59
CA PHE A 80 -19.05 19.88 34.46
C PHE A 80 -19.83 20.95 35.24
N GLY A 81 -21.07 21.23 34.85
CA GLY A 81 -21.95 22.23 35.48
C GLY A 81 -21.81 23.62 34.85
N ILE A 82 -22.87 24.43 34.91
CA ILE A 82 -22.99 25.70 34.16
C ILE A 82 -21.91 26.75 34.51
N GLU A 83 -21.28 26.66 35.69
CA GLU A 83 -20.25 27.62 36.16
C GLU A 83 -18.81 27.13 35.93
N HIS A 84 -18.61 26.12 35.08
CA HIS A 84 -17.27 25.65 34.74
C HIS A 84 -16.48 26.67 33.90
N ASP A 85 -15.15 26.51 33.85
CA ASP A 85 -14.30 27.40 33.05
C ASP A 85 -14.46 27.09 31.56
N PHE A 86 -14.80 28.10 30.75
CA PHE A 86 -14.97 27.98 29.30
C PHE A 86 -13.73 27.43 28.57
N HIS A 87 -12.52 27.56 29.13
CA HIS A 87 -11.33 26.94 28.56
C HIS A 87 -11.40 25.39 28.55
N ILE A 88 -12.25 24.80 29.40
CA ILE A 88 -12.50 23.35 29.41
C ILE A 88 -13.27 22.95 28.15
N ASP A 89 -14.16 23.79 27.62
CA ASP A 89 -14.91 23.50 26.39
C ASP A 89 -13.99 23.40 25.18
N ASP A 90 -13.07 24.36 25.04
CA ASP A 90 -12.05 24.36 23.99
C ASP A 90 -11.17 23.11 24.10
N PHE A 91 -10.74 22.77 25.33
CA PHE A 91 -9.98 21.55 25.60
C PHE A 91 -10.73 20.29 25.22
N VAL A 92 -11.95 20.12 25.70
CA VAL A 92 -12.76 18.95 25.40
C VAL A 92 -13.06 18.85 23.91
N GLY A 93 -13.32 19.97 23.23
CA GLY A 93 -13.49 20.03 21.78
C GLY A 93 -12.25 19.52 21.03
N GLU A 94 -11.07 20.01 21.39
CA GLU A 94 -9.79 19.59 20.79
C GLU A 94 -9.44 18.13 21.11
N ILE A 95 -9.80 17.61 22.29
CA ILE A 95 -9.62 16.18 22.62
C ILE A 95 -10.62 15.31 21.85
N ALA A 96 -11.91 15.67 21.83
CA ALA A 96 -12.96 14.87 21.19
C ALA A 96 -12.82 14.81 19.66
N PHE A 97 -12.34 15.90 19.05
CA PHE A 97 -12.17 16.05 17.61
C PHE A 97 -10.71 16.36 17.23
N PHE A 98 -9.76 15.71 17.91
CA PHE A 98 -8.32 15.93 17.73
C PHE A 98 -7.88 15.74 16.27
N ARG A 99 -7.10 16.71 15.76
CA ARG A 99 -6.55 16.72 14.38
C ARG A 99 -5.02 16.81 14.34
N GLY A 100 -4.36 16.44 15.44
CA GLY A 100 -2.90 16.50 15.56
C GLY A 100 -2.38 17.77 16.24
N ILE A 101 -3.26 18.67 16.68
CA ILE A 101 -2.96 19.95 17.33
C ILE A 101 -3.90 20.09 18.53
N CYS A 102 -3.39 20.54 19.67
CA CYS A 102 -4.15 20.90 20.86
C CYS A 102 -3.57 22.20 21.44
N THR A 103 -4.15 23.34 21.07
CA THR A 103 -3.70 24.66 21.55
C THR A 103 -4.15 24.96 22.98
N SER A 104 -5.31 24.44 23.36
CA SER A 104 -5.89 24.57 24.70
C SER A 104 -5.13 23.75 25.76
N CYS A 105 -4.35 22.74 25.35
CA CYS A 105 -3.61 21.88 26.26
C CYS A 105 -2.59 22.67 27.11
N GLU A 106 -2.05 23.79 26.61
CA GLU A 106 -1.15 24.66 27.39
C GLU A 106 -1.85 25.30 28.61
N MET A 107 -3.16 25.52 28.52
CA MET A 107 -3.94 26.12 29.61
C MET A 107 -4.16 25.16 30.78
N CYS A 108 -3.95 23.85 30.57
CA CYS A 108 -4.06 22.83 31.60
C CYS A 108 -2.97 22.92 32.69
N GLU A 109 -1.95 23.78 32.51
CA GLU A 109 -1.04 24.14 33.60
C GLU A 109 -1.69 25.06 34.65
N LYS A 110 -2.70 25.85 34.23
CA LYS A 110 -3.38 26.85 35.06
C LYS A 110 -4.75 26.39 35.52
N VAL A 111 -5.42 25.57 34.72
CA VAL A 111 -6.77 25.04 34.95
C VAL A 111 -6.70 23.53 35.09
N GLN A 112 -7.49 22.95 36.00
CA GLN A 112 -7.55 21.50 36.15
C GLN A 112 -8.35 20.88 34.99
N CYS A 113 -7.65 20.44 33.94
CA CYS A 113 -8.27 19.76 32.81
C CYS A 113 -8.67 18.32 33.13
N PRO A 114 -9.75 17.79 32.51
CA PRO A 114 -10.12 16.38 32.62
C PRO A 114 -9.07 15.47 31.95
N ASP A 115 -8.62 14.48 32.69
CA ASP A 115 -7.51 13.58 32.32
C ASP A 115 -7.99 12.21 31.78
N ASN A 116 -9.28 11.90 31.93
CA ASN A 116 -9.88 10.69 31.37
C ASN A 116 -10.43 10.90 29.96
N PHE A 117 -9.57 10.86 28.94
CA PHE A 117 -10.00 11.11 27.56
C PHE A 117 -10.97 10.04 27.04
N THR A 118 -10.90 8.79 27.52
CA THR A 118 -11.83 7.73 27.09
C THR A 118 -13.28 8.08 27.45
N GLN A 119 -13.49 8.64 28.65
CA GLN A 119 -14.80 9.12 29.08
C GLN A 119 -15.26 10.31 28.25
N LEU A 120 -14.36 11.26 27.93
CA LEU A 120 -14.70 12.38 27.06
C LEU A 120 -15.14 11.89 25.67
N LEU A 121 -14.44 10.92 25.08
CA LEU A 121 -14.81 10.39 23.78
C LEU A 121 -16.18 9.70 23.76
N ASP A 122 -16.53 8.93 24.81
CA ASP A 122 -17.83 8.23 24.89
C ASP A 122 -19.01 9.19 25.10
N VAL A 123 -18.76 10.34 25.75
CA VAL A 123 -19.80 11.34 26.06
C VAL A 123 -19.99 12.35 24.93
N PHE A 124 -18.91 12.88 24.35
CA PHE A 124 -19.00 13.99 23.40
C PHE A 124 -19.17 13.54 21.94
N ARG A 125 -18.79 12.31 21.59
CA ARG A 125 -18.97 11.77 20.22
C ARG A 125 -20.25 10.95 20.11
N SER A 126 -20.96 11.14 19.01
CA SER A 126 -22.19 10.43 18.71
C SER A 126 -21.92 8.94 18.44
N LYS A 127 -22.83 8.10 18.91
CA LYS A 127 -22.83 6.67 18.58
C LYS A 127 -23.43 6.46 17.19
N CYS A 128 -23.18 5.31 16.58
CA CYS A 128 -23.64 5.02 15.21
C CYS A 128 -25.15 5.27 15.03
N HIS A 129 -25.99 4.76 15.94
CA HIS A 129 -27.44 4.86 15.86
C HIS A 129 -27.97 6.29 16.01
N GLU A 130 -27.16 7.18 16.59
CA GLU A 130 -27.49 8.60 16.71
C GLU A 130 -27.06 9.34 15.44
N LEU A 131 -25.93 8.96 14.85
CA LEU A 131 -25.29 9.68 13.73
C LEU A 131 -25.82 9.30 12.35
N ILE A 132 -26.07 8.01 12.10
CA ILE A 132 -26.39 7.46 10.77
C ILE A 132 -27.72 6.71 10.86
N VAL A 133 -28.71 7.18 10.11
CA VAL A 133 -30.08 6.64 10.13
C VAL A 133 -30.61 6.38 8.72
N GLU A 134 -31.65 5.55 8.60
CA GLU A 134 -32.34 5.24 7.34
C GLU A 134 -31.44 4.77 6.19
N CYS A 135 -30.67 3.69 6.42
CA CYS A 135 -29.77 3.16 5.40
C CYS A 135 -30.46 2.26 4.37
N GLN A 136 -30.11 2.47 3.10
CA GLN A 136 -30.61 1.72 1.95
C GLN A 136 -29.50 1.42 0.96
N TYR A 137 -29.39 0.17 0.52
CA TYR A 137 -28.47 -0.26 -0.55
C TYR A 137 -29.21 -1.06 -1.61
N LEU A 138 -29.13 -0.65 -2.89
CA LEU A 138 -29.84 -1.30 -4.00
C LEU A 138 -31.34 -1.51 -3.72
N ASN A 139 -31.99 -0.54 -3.08
CA ASN A 139 -33.40 -0.58 -2.64
C ASN A 139 -33.73 -1.53 -1.48
N ASN A 140 -32.73 -2.12 -0.84
CA ASN A 140 -32.92 -2.87 0.39
C ASN A 140 -32.59 -1.99 1.59
N ILE A 141 -33.57 -1.78 2.46
CA ILE A 141 -33.40 -1.06 3.72
C ILE A 141 -32.78 -2.02 4.74
N PHE A 142 -31.82 -1.54 5.51
CA PHE A 142 -31.12 -2.31 6.54
C PHE A 142 -30.79 -1.44 7.75
N ASP A 143 -30.48 -2.06 8.88
CA ASP A 143 -29.99 -1.34 10.05
C ASP A 143 -28.59 -0.78 9.77
N CYS A 144 -28.46 0.55 9.81
CA CYS A 144 -27.21 1.23 9.52
C CYS A 144 -26.03 0.64 10.30
N CYS A 145 -26.20 0.37 11.59
CA CYS A 145 -25.10 0.01 12.49
C CYS A 145 -24.71 -1.46 12.42
N ASP A 146 -25.48 -2.29 11.71
CA ASP A 146 -25.06 -3.65 11.34
C ASP A 146 -24.04 -3.66 10.20
N GLN A 147 -24.02 -2.62 9.35
CA GLN A 147 -23.14 -2.54 8.18
C GLN A 147 -22.09 -1.42 8.26
N PHE A 148 -22.41 -0.30 8.92
CA PHE A 148 -21.48 0.79 9.24
C PHE A 148 -20.76 0.46 10.54
N LEU A 149 -19.64 -0.25 10.41
CA LEU A 149 -18.89 -0.74 11.56
C LEU A 149 -17.84 0.28 12.03
N PRO A 150 -17.57 0.35 13.34
CA PRO A 150 -16.59 1.28 13.89
C PRO A 150 -15.16 0.93 13.44
N ILE A 151 -14.44 1.92 12.92
CA ILE A 151 -13.02 1.84 12.56
C ILE A 151 -12.23 2.92 13.31
N LEU A 152 -11.00 2.57 13.71
CA LEU A 152 -10.08 3.54 14.30
C LEU A 152 -9.35 4.30 13.21
N THR A 153 -9.41 5.61 13.27
CA THR A 153 -8.76 6.52 12.32
C THR A 153 -8.03 7.62 13.07
N GLU A 154 -7.24 8.41 12.36
CA GLU A 154 -6.59 9.61 12.94
C GLU A 154 -7.59 10.69 13.37
N TYR A 155 -8.84 10.60 12.92
CA TYR A 155 -9.95 11.46 13.34
C TYR A 155 -10.73 10.89 14.54
N GLY A 156 -10.27 9.78 15.12
CA GLY A 156 -10.98 9.01 16.14
C GLY A 156 -11.84 7.91 15.55
N VAL A 157 -12.90 7.53 16.27
CA VAL A 157 -13.83 6.49 15.82
C VAL A 157 -14.73 7.07 14.73
N CYS A 158 -14.67 6.44 13.56
CA CYS A 158 -15.59 6.68 12.45
C CYS A 158 -16.34 5.38 12.14
N TYR A 159 -17.40 5.46 11.33
CA TYR A 159 -18.17 4.28 10.93
C TYR A 159 -18.03 4.05 9.44
N THR A 160 -17.67 2.84 9.04
CA THR A 160 -17.36 2.52 7.66
C THR A 160 -18.24 1.40 7.13
N PHE A 161 -18.92 1.70 6.02
CA PHE A 161 -19.62 0.73 5.21
C PHE A 161 -18.65 -0.02 4.29
N ASN A 162 -18.84 -1.33 4.15
CA ASN A 162 -18.10 -2.19 3.21
C ASN A 162 -16.57 -2.21 3.37
N SER A 163 -16.03 -1.92 4.57
CA SER A 163 -14.58 -2.03 4.84
C SER A 163 -14.17 -3.41 5.35
N VAL A 164 -13.07 -3.91 4.79
CA VAL A 164 -12.38 -5.14 5.18
C VAL A 164 -11.76 -4.99 6.58
N GLN A 165 -11.21 -3.80 6.87
CA GLN A 165 -10.56 -3.48 8.15
C GLN A 165 -11.57 -3.43 9.30
N ALA A 166 -12.72 -2.78 9.06
CA ALA A 166 -13.77 -2.67 10.07
C ALA A 166 -14.42 -4.03 10.38
N ARG A 167 -14.70 -4.84 9.32
CA ARG A 167 -15.25 -6.20 9.48
C ARG A 167 -14.24 -7.23 9.97
N LYS A 168 -12.94 -6.95 9.84
CA LYS A 168 -11.85 -7.90 10.09
C LYS A 168 -11.98 -9.20 9.27
N VAL A 169 -12.49 -9.08 8.05
CA VAL A 169 -12.68 -10.20 7.12
C VAL A 169 -12.15 -9.79 5.76
N ALA A 170 -11.24 -10.57 5.19
CA ALA A 170 -10.56 -10.29 3.92
C ALA A 170 -11.51 -10.11 2.71
N GLN A 171 -12.74 -10.61 2.80
CA GLN A 171 -13.71 -10.56 1.71
C GLN A 171 -14.72 -9.42 1.90
N VAL A 172 -14.86 -8.63 0.84
CA VAL A 172 -15.86 -7.56 0.71
C VAL A 172 -17.26 -8.16 0.58
N GLN A 173 -18.23 -7.58 1.31
CA GLN A 173 -19.62 -8.06 1.33
C GLN A 173 -20.44 -7.52 0.17
N PHE A 174 -20.33 -6.22 -0.11
CA PHE A 174 -21.12 -5.55 -1.13
C PHE A 174 -20.32 -5.47 -2.43
N LYS A 175 -20.76 -6.27 -3.40
CA LYS A 175 -20.22 -6.32 -4.76
C LYS A 175 -21.34 -6.07 -5.78
N ASN A 176 -20.96 -5.43 -6.87
CA ASN A 176 -21.82 -5.09 -8.00
C ASN A 176 -21.44 -5.93 -9.20
N ASN A 177 -22.47 -6.45 -9.88
CA ASN A 177 -22.32 -7.22 -11.09
C ASN A 177 -23.56 -7.02 -11.97
N ARG A 178 -23.59 -7.70 -13.11
CA ARG A 178 -24.68 -7.57 -14.07
C ARG A 178 -26.07 -7.95 -13.51
N MET A 179 -26.14 -8.80 -12.48
CA MET A 179 -27.41 -9.18 -11.85
C MET A 179 -27.88 -8.16 -10.82
N THR A 180 -26.96 -7.62 -10.00
CA THR A 180 -27.29 -6.64 -8.95
C THR A 180 -27.40 -5.21 -9.48
N GLY A 181 -26.72 -4.89 -10.58
CA GLY A 181 -26.63 -3.55 -11.12
C GLY A 181 -25.58 -2.68 -10.43
N ALA A 182 -25.50 -1.43 -10.87
CA ALA A 182 -24.62 -0.42 -10.28
C ALA A 182 -25.07 -0.09 -8.86
N GLY A 183 -24.13 -0.11 -7.91
CA GLY A 183 -24.43 0.08 -6.49
C GLY A 183 -24.93 1.50 -6.21
N ASN A 184 -25.93 1.62 -5.36
CA ASN A 184 -26.34 2.89 -4.76
C ASN A 184 -26.56 2.72 -3.26
N LEU A 185 -25.96 3.61 -2.48
CA LEU A 185 -26.07 3.69 -1.03
C LEU A 185 -26.73 5.02 -0.68
N LYS A 186 -27.80 4.96 0.10
CA LYS A 186 -28.45 6.13 0.68
C LYS A 186 -28.49 6.00 2.18
N PHE A 187 -28.24 7.09 2.88
CA PHE A 187 -28.40 7.18 4.33
C PHE A 187 -28.61 8.64 4.72
N LEU A 188 -29.22 8.84 5.89
CA LEU A 188 -29.37 10.15 6.49
C LEU A 188 -28.34 10.33 7.61
N ALA A 189 -27.83 11.54 7.76
CA ALA A 189 -26.96 11.93 8.86
C ALA A 189 -27.61 13.03 9.70
N THR A 190 -27.45 12.94 11.01
CA THR A 190 -28.09 13.85 11.99
C THR A 190 -27.13 14.92 12.54
N ALA A 191 -25.90 14.97 12.03
CA ALA A 191 -24.88 15.94 12.41
C ALA A 191 -24.01 16.32 11.20
N ASP A 192 -23.17 17.33 11.39
CA ASP A 192 -22.11 17.64 10.44
C ASP A 192 -21.15 16.45 10.33
N ILE A 193 -20.95 15.96 9.11
CA ILE A 193 -20.14 14.78 8.86
C ILE A 193 -19.12 15.00 7.75
N GLN A 194 -18.10 14.17 7.77
CA GLN A 194 -17.16 13.98 6.69
C GLN A 194 -17.36 12.60 6.08
N VAL A 195 -17.64 12.58 4.79
CA VAL A 195 -17.80 11.37 3.99
C VAL A 195 -16.50 11.12 3.22
N ASN A 196 -15.88 9.97 3.47
CA ASN A 196 -14.70 9.52 2.75
C ASN A 196 -15.05 8.30 1.88
N VAL A 197 -14.77 8.36 0.59
CA VAL A 197 -14.92 7.23 -0.35
C VAL A 197 -13.53 6.70 -0.69
N HIS A 198 -13.31 5.42 -0.44
CA HIS A 198 -12.00 4.78 -0.60
C HIS A 198 -12.10 3.29 -0.92
N ALA A 199 -10.96 2.66 -1.19
CA ALA A 199 -10.90 1.22 -1.40
C ALA A 199 -11.32 0.46 -0.11
N PRO A 200 -11.99 -0.70 -0.22
CA PRO A 200 -12.44 -1.48 0.94
C PRO A 200 -11.34 -1.84 1.96
N ILE A 201 -10.09 -1.92 1.53
CA ILE A 201 -8.92 -2.26 2.36
C ILE A 201 -8.30 -1.04 3.06
N ASP A 202 -8.57 0.16 2.54
CA ASP A 202 -7.99 1.40 3.02
C ASP A 202 -8.73 1.91 4.27
N VAL A 203 -8.07 2.85 4.94
CA VAL A 203 -8.55 3.53 6.14
C VAL A 203 -8.35 5.03 5.94
N PRO A 204 -9.37 5.87 6.21
CA PRO A 204 -9.19 7.31 6.14
C PRO A 204 -8.10 7.79 7.08
N TYR A 205 -7.23 8.65 6.58
CA TYR A 205 -6.11 9.24 7.31
C TYR A 205 -5.97 10.71 6.95
N LEU A 206 -5.20 11.45 7.75
CA LEU A 206 -5.01 12.87 7.58
C LEU A 206 -4.22 13.17 6.29
N PHE A 207 -4.75 14.06 5.44
CA PHE A 207 -4.18 14.44 4.14
C PHE A 207 -4.13 13.28 3.12
N SER A 208 -5.26 12.57 2.95
CA SER A 208 -5.41 11.55 1.90
C SER A 208 -5.57 12.19 0.51
N GLU A 209 -4.49 12.22 -0.28
CA GLU A 209 -4.55 12.72 -1.67
C GLU A 209 -5.26 11.74 -2.64
N GLY A 210 -5.36 10.45 -2.29
CA GLY A 210 -5.97 9.42 -3.13
C GLY A 210 -7.42 9.02 -2.81
N MET A 211 -8.05 9.66 -1.81
CA MET A 211 -9.42 9.35 -1.40
C MET A 211 -10.33 10.56 -1.65
N ILE A 212 -11.58 10.30 -2.04
CA ILE A 212 -12.59 11.37 -2.15
C ILE A 212 -13.05 11.72 -0.74
N ARG A 213 -13.00 13.01 -0.41
CA ARG A 213 -13.38 13.53 0.90
C ARG A 213 -14.33 14.70 0.73
N GLU A 214 -15.53 14.56 1.25
CA GLU A 214 -16.58 15.58 1.19
C GLU A 214 -17.08 15.91 2.58
N THR A 215 -17.18 17.21 2.87
CA THR A 215 -17.81 17.70 4.10
C THR A 215 -19.29 17.93 3.80
N VAL A 216 -20.16 17.37 4.64
CA VAL A 216 -21.61 17.54 4.53
C VAL A 216 -22.09 18.17 5.83
N LEU A 217 -22.60 19.40 5.73
CA LEU A 217 -23.22 20.10 6.85
C LEU A 217 -24.65 19.62 7.05
N LEU A 218 -25.14 19.72 8.28
CA LEU A 218 -26.49 19.36 8.67
C LEU A 218 -27.54 20.14 7.86
N GLY A 219 -28.52 19.43 7.32
CA GLY A 219 -29.62 19.96 6.51
C GLY A 219 -29.33 20.02 5.01
N ASN A 220 -28.09 19.71 4.60
CA ASN A 220 -27.72 19.68 3.18
C ASN A 220 -27.95 18.30 2.55
N ASN A 221 -28.28 18.30 1.27
CA ASN A 221 -28.33 17.09 0.46
C ASN A 221 -27.00 16.93 -0.28
N LYS A 222 -26.40 15.73 -0.23
CA LYS A 222 -25.14 15.42 -0.94
C LYS A 222 -25.33 14.19 -1.82
N GLU A 223 -25.17 14.38 -3.13
CA GLU A 223 -25.15 13.29 -4.09
C GLU A 223 -23.77 13.18 -4.75
N LEU A 224 -23.18 11.98 -4.63
CA LEU A 224 -21.92 11.59 -5.23
C LEU A 224 -22.16 10.46 -6.22
N ILE A 225 -21.99 10.75 -7.50
CA ILE A 225 -22.05 9.74 -8.57
C ILE A 225 -20.63 9.48 -9.05
N LEU A 226 -20.23 8.23 -8.97
CA LEU A 226 -18.84 7.80 -9.14
C LEU A 226 -18.71 6.82 -10.31
N ASN A 227 -17.58 6.90 -11.00
CA ASN A 227 -17.10 5.85 -11.88
C ASN A 227 -15.92 5.13 -11.21
N VAL A 228 -15.80 3.82 -11.40
CA VAL A 228 -14.72 3.01 -10.82
C VAL A 228 -13.87 2.40 -11.91
N ILE A 229 -12.55 2.42 -11.73
CA ILE A 229 -11.60 1.68 -12.56
C ILE A 229 -10.85 0.71 -11.64
N GLU A 230 -11.14 -0.58 -11.79
CA GLU A 230 -10.52 -1.61 -10.95
C GLU A 230 -9.10 -1.97 -11.43
N VAL A 231 -8.28 -2.43 -10.47
CA VAL A 231 -7.00 -3.08 -10.76
C VAL A 231 -7.13 -4.56 -10.44
N TYR A 232 -7.08 -5.40 -11.47
CA TYR A 232 -7.09 -6.85 -11.34
C TYR A 232 -5.67 -7.41 -11.49
N ASN A 233 -5.23 -8.18 -10.51
CA ASN A 233 -3.94 -8.87 -10.55
C ASN A 233 -4.12 -10.28 -11.11
N HIS A 234 -3.38 -10.61 -12.17
CA HIS A 234 -3.32 -11.99 -12.68
C HIS A 234 -2.57 -12.88 -11.67
N GLU A 235 -2.94 -14.16 -11.57
CA GLU A 235 -2.39 -15.12 -10.58
C GLU A 235 -0.85 -15.15 -10.57
N SER A 236 -0.22 -15.08 -11.74
CA SER A 236 1.25 -15.06 -11.85
C SER A 236 1.94 -13.86 -11.17
N VAL A 237 1.22 -12.77 -10.88
CA VAL A 237 1.76 -11.60 -10.17
C VAL A 237 1.95 -11.91 -8.68
N GLU A 238 1.13 -12.79 -8.12
CA GLU A 238 1.24 -13.22 -6.71
C GLU A 238 2.52 -14.02 -6.46
N GLU A 239 3.00 -14.77 -7.45
CA GLU A 239 4.25 -15.54 -7.38
C GLU A 239 5.52 -14.67 -7.30
N LEU A 240 5.45 -13.39 -7.71
CA LEU A 240 6.58 -12.47 -7.64
C LEU A 240 6.82 -12.00 -6.20
N ASN A 241 8.06 -11.60 -5.89
CA ASN A 241 8.32 -10.92 -4.62
C ASN A 241 7.71 -9.50 -4.64
N TYR A 242 7.27 -8.99 -3.48
CA TYR A 242 6.68 -7.65 -3.35
C TYR A 242 7.60 -6.53 -3.91
N GLU A 243 8.92 -6.65 -3.75
CA GLU A 243 9.92 -5.73 -4.35
C GLU A 243 9.89 -5.72 -5.88
N GLN A 244 9.67 -6.88 -6.49
CA GLN A 244 9.64 -7.01 -7.95
C GLN A 244 8.35 -6.43 -8.51
N ARG A 245 7.20 -6.70 -7.87
CA ARG A 245 5.90 -6.17 -8.32
C ARG A 245 5.58 -4.76 -7.83
N ARG A 246 6.39 -4.21 -6.91
CA ARG A 246 6.28 -2.86 -6.34
C ARG A 246 4.94 -2.56 -5.66
N CYS A 247 4.31 -3.59 -5.09
CA CYS A 247 3.09 -3.46 -4.31
C CYS A 247 2.99 -4.62 -3.32
N ARG A 248 2.17 -4.44 -2.29
CA ARG A 248 1.91 -5.46 -1.27
C ARG A 248 0.46 -5.88 -1.28
N TYR A 249 0.22 -7.17 -1.07
CA TYR A 249 -1.11 -7.69 -0.80
C TYR A 249 -1.52 -7.46 0.66
N SER A 250 -2.81 -7.60 0.95
CA SER A 250 -3.40 -7.39 2.27
C SER A 250 -2.79 -8.23 3.40
N HIS A 251 -2.16 -9.37 3.08
CA HIS A 251 -1.51 -10.26 4.04
C HIS A 251 0.00 -10.01 4.19
N GLU A 252 0.58 -9.07 3.43
CA GLU A 252 2.03 -8.85 3.34
C GLU A 252 2.53 -7.71 4.20
N HIS A 253 2.63 -7.99 5.49
CA HIS A 253 2.97 -6.98 6.47
C HIS A 253 4.48 -6.64 6.52
N PRO A 254 4.84 -5.39 6.83
CA PRO A 254 6.20 -5.04 7.20
C PRO A 254 6.63 -5.75 8.49
N ALA A 255 7.93 -6.09 8.61
CA ALA A 255 8.44 -6.80 9.78
C ALA A 255 8.38 -5.98 11.08
N GLN A 256 8.45 -4.64 10.99
CA GLN A 256 8.44 -3.71 12.13
C GLN A 256 7.07 -3.03 12.32
N ARG A 257 5.98 -3.74 12.05
CA ARG A 257 4.63 -3.15 12.17
C ARG A 257 4.20 -3.01 13.63
N ILE A 258 3.38 -1.99 13.90
CA ILE A 258 2.73 -1.84 15.21
C ILE A 258 1.51 -2.77 15.31
N GLY A 259 0.81 -2.99 14.19
CA GLY A 259 -0.35 -3.88 14.14
C GLY A 259 -1.64 -3.24 14.64
N ILE A 260 -1.87 -1.97 14.27
CA ILE A 260 -3.13 -1.25 14.55
C ILE A 260 -4.24 -1.81 13.65
N TYR A 261 -3.88 -2.11 12.40
CA TYR A 261 -4.78 -2.66 11.39
C TYR A 261 -4.47 -4.12 11.10
N GLU A 262 -5.50 -4.92 10.87
CA GLU A 262 -5.35 -6.36 10.64
C GLU A 262 -4.71 -6.61 9.28
N PHE A 263 -5.19 -5.91 8.24
CA PHE A 263 -4.71 -6.07 6.88
C PHE A 263 -3.79 -4.94 6.46
N TYR A 264 -2.88 -5.22 5.54
CA TYR A 264 -2.03 -4.21 4.93
C TYR A 264 -2.84 -3.36 3.94
N SER A 265 -2.72 -2.05 4.08
CA SER A 265 -3.08 -1.06 3.07
C SER A 265 -2.04 0.06 3.09
N PHE A 266 -1.88 0.75 1.97
CA PHE A 266 -1.02 1.93 1.90
C PHE A 266 -1.39 2.96 2.97
N SER A 267 -2.68 3.28 3.10
CA SER A 267 -3.18 4.20 4.12
C SER A 267 -2.88 3.74 5.54
N GLY A 268 -3.10 2.46 5.84
CA GLY A 268 -2.83 1.89 7.17
C GLY A 268 -1.33 1.94 7.52
N CYS A 269 -0.47 1.68 6.54
CA CYS A 269 0.99 1.79 6.69
C CYS A 269 1.42 3.22 7.04
N ILE A 270 0.85 4.24 6.38
CA ILE A 270 1.15 5.66 6.65
C ILE A 270 0.73 6.05 8.07
N VAL A 271 -0.44 5.59 8.53
CA VAL A 271 -0.90 5.83 9.91
C VAL A 271 0.03 5.15 10.92
N GLU A 272 0.38 3.87 10.73
CA GLU A 272 1.31 3.16 11.62
C GLU A 272 2.71 3.80 11.63
N CYS A 273 3.18 4.28 10.48
CA CYS A 273 4.44 5.03 10.38
C CYS A 273 4.37 6.32 11.20
N THR A 274 3.25 7.05 11.12
CA THR A 274 3.05 8.28 11.90
C THR A 274 3.07 7.99 13.40
N VAL A 275 2.39 6.93 13.84
CA VAL A 275 2.43 6.50 15.25
C VAL A 275 3.86 6.18 15.68
N THR A 276 4.65 5.51 14.81
CA THR A 276 6.07 5.24 15.09
C THR A 276 6.86 6.53 15.28
N LEU A 277 6.62 7.56 14.47
CA LEU A 277 7.25 8.88 14.61
C LEU A 277 6.81 9.60 15.88
N GLN A 278 5.53 9.53 16.25
CA GLN A 278 5.02 10.09 17.50
C GLN A 278 5.70 9.46 18.71
N LEU A 279 5.82 8.13 18.73
CA LEU A 279 6.54 7.40 19.77
C LEU A 279 8.03 7.76 19.80
N LEU A 280 8.66 7.97 18.65
CA LEU A 280 10.07 8.35 18.56
C LEU A 280 10.35 9.74 19.16
N TYR A 281 9.48 10.71 18.90
CA TYR A 281 9.71 12.10 19.32
C TYR A 281 9.12 12.45 20.69
N CYS A 282 7.94 11.93 21.02
CA CYS A 282 7.21 12.29 22.24
C CYS A 282 7.02 11.10 23.20
N ASN A 283 7.52 9.89 22.89
CA ASN A 283 7.35 8.66 23.70
C ASN A 283 5.89 8.22 23.94
N CYS A 284 4.93 8.88 23.32
CA CYS A 284 3.51 8.60 23.41
C CYS A 284 2.84 8.82 22.04
N THR A 285 1.62 8.34 21.88
CA THR A 285 0.80 8.57 20.67
C THR A 285 -0.57 9.13 21.05
N SER A 286 -1.27 9.69 20.07
CA SER A 286 -2.63 10.19 20.25
C SER A 286 -3.53 9.12 20.88
N HIS A 287 -4.46 9.57 21.72
CA HIS A 287 -5.52 8.76 22.33
C HIS A 287 -6.42 8.03 21.35
N PHE A 288 -6.48 8.46 20.08
CA PHE A 288 -7.18 7.71 19.03
C PHE A 288 -6.43 6.47 18.56
N MET A 289 -5.10 6.47 18.70
CA MET A 289 -4.23 5.37 18.28
C MET A 289 -3.89 4.45 19.44
N ALA A 290 -3.66 4.99 20.64
CA ALA A 290 -3.47 4.22 21.86
C ALA A 290 -4.81 3.83 22.48
N VAL A 291 -5.37 2.70 22.04
CA VAL A 291 -6.65 2.18 22.54
C VAL A 291 -6.36 1.03 23.51
N PRO A 292 -6.55 1.21 24.84
CA PRO A 292 -6.12 0.25 25.85
C PRO A 292 -6.68 -1.17 25.68
N SER A 293 -7.87 -1.29 25.10
CA SER A 293 -8.54 -2.58 24.86
C SER A 293 -8.04 -3.30 23.59
N LYS A 294 -7.28 -2.62 22.73
CA LYS A 294 -6.82 -3.16 21.44
C LYS A 294 -5.30 -3.23 21.34
N ASN A 295 -4.57 -2.29 21.92
CA ASN A 295 -3.11 -2.25 21.89
C ASN A 295 -2.52 -1.75 23.21
N SER A 296 -1.24 -2.02 23.41
CA SER A 296 -0.48 -1.62 24.59
C SER A 296 0.39 -0.38 24.32
N LEU A 297 -0.11 0.55 23.50
CA LEU A 297 0.63 1.76 23.16
C LEU A 297 0.50 2.81 24.28
N PRO A 298 1.57 3.57 24.57
CA PRO A 298 1.50 4.66 25.53
C PRO A 298 0.67 5.81 24.98
N MET A 299 -0.43 6.10 25.66
CA MET A 299 -1.31 7.22 25.36
C MET A 299 -0.71 8.53 25.87
N CYS A 300 -0.71 9.58 25.05
CA CYS A 300 -0.31 10.91 25.49
C CYS A 300 -1.34 11.48 26.47
N ASP A 301 -0.87 12.06 27.57
CA ASP A 301 -1.61 13.01 28.39
C ASP A 301 -1.56 14.41 27.75
N TYR A 302 -2.10 15.44 28.41
CA TYR A 302 -2.09 16.80 27.87
C TYR A 302 -0.66 17.32 27.60
N GLN A 303 0.34 16.93 28.41
CA GLN A 303 1.75 17.30 28.18
C GLN A 303 2.31 16.65 26.92
N GLY A 304 2.00 15.36 26.72
CA GLY A 304 2.33 14.65 25.49
C GLY A 304 1.63 15.25 24.27
N LEU A 305 0.39 15.71 24.40
CA LEU A 305 -0.34 16.39 23.32
C LEU A 305 0.25 17.76 22.97
N ILE A 306 0.78 18.51 23.93
CA ILE A 306 1.58 19.73 23.66
C ILE A 306 2.81 19.35 22.82
N CYS A 307 3.55 18.31 23.21
CA CYS A 307 4.69 17.83 22.42
C CYS A 307 4.29 17.47 20.99
N LEU A 308 3.20 16.72 20.80
CA LEU A 308 2.67 16.36 19.47
C LEU A 308 2.30 17.59 18.64
N THR A 309 1.76 18.63 19.30
CA THR A 309 1.39 19.90 18.68
C THR A 309 2.63 20.65 18.18
N ASP A 310 3.67 20.75 19.01
CA ASP A 310 4.92 21.43 18.68
C ASP A 310 5.63 20.79 17.47
N ILE A 311 5.57 19.46 17.36
CA ILE A 311 6.21 18.72 16.27
C ILE A 311 5.27 18.48 15.08
N HIS A 312 4.04 19.02 15.07
CA HIS A 312 3.02 18.71 14.08
C HIS A 312 3.53 18.88 12.64
N ASP A 313 4.10 20.03 12.32
CA ASP A 313 4.62 20.34 10.98
C ASP A 313 5.73 19.37 10.56
N ARG A 314 6.58 18.97 11.53
CA ARG A 314 7.64 18.00 11.30
C ARG A 314 7.07 16.61 11.02
N LEU A 315 6.05 16.18 11.76
CA LEU A 315 5.36 14.91 11.52
C LEU A 315 4.72 14.89 10.12
N VAL A 316 4.07 15.98 9.71
CA VAL A 316 3.47 16.10 8.37
C VAL A 316 4.54 16.04 7.27
N ALA A 317 5.71 16.64 7.48
CA ALA A 317 6.82 16.59 6.53
C ALA A 317 7.45 15.19 6.44
N GLU A 318 7.77 14.57 7.58
CA GLU A 318 8.42 13.26 7.63
C GLU A 318 7.49 12.11 7.21
N ARG A 319 6.17 12.26 7.40
CA ARG A 319 5.15 11.32 6.90
C ARG A 319 5.30 11.05 5.41
N LYS A 320 5.68 12.05 4.61
CA LYS A 320 5.89 11.89 3.16
C LYS A 320 7.09 11.00 2.81
N SER A 321 7.98 10.77 3.77
CA SER A 321 9.19 9.97 3.64
C SER A 321 9.03 8.53 4.18
N CYS A 322 7.83 8.15 4.62
CA CYS A 322 7.54 6.78 5.06
C CYS A 322 7.71 5.78 3.90
N ASP A 323 8.43 4.68 4.16
CA ASP A 323 8.66 3.59 3.21
C ASP A 323 7.44 2.66 3.11
N CYS A 324 6.33 3.19 2.59
CA CYS A 324 5.10 2.46 2.37
C CYS A 324 4.89 2.19 0.88
N MET A 325 4.78 0.91 0.50
CA MET A 325 4.43 0.51 -0.86
C MET A 325 2.91 0.62 -1.09
N SER A 326 2.49 0.80 -2.34
CA SER A 326 1.07 0.79 -2.66
C SER A 326 0.43 -0.59 -2.45
N SER A 327 -0.88 -0.58 -2.20
CA SER A 327 -1.69 -1.79 -2.16
C SER A 327 -1.74 -2.42 -3.56
N CYS A 328 -1.68 -3.75 -3.67
CA CYS A 328 -1.88 -4.40 -4.97
C CYS A 328 -3.36 -4.33 -5.42
N GLU A 329 -4.29 -4.20 -4.47
CA GLU A 329 -5.75 -4.10 -4.68
C GLU A 329 -6.21 -2.67 -4.39
N GLU A 330 -6.10 -1.80 -5.39
CA GLU A 330 -6.37 -0.36 -5.26
C GLU A 330 -7.21 0.12 -6.44
N PRO A 331 -8.56 0.06 -6.35
CA PRO A 331 -9.44 0.62 -7.37
C PRO A 331 -9.45 2.16 -7.31
N GLU A 332 -9.55 2.79 -8.48
CA GLU A 332 -9.62 4.24 -8.62
C GLU A 332 -11.08 4.69 -8.74
N TYR A 333 -11.51 5.60 -7.87
CA TYR A 333 -12.86 6.18 -7.89
C TYR A 333 -12.80 7.61 -8.43
N ASN A 334 -13.55 7.86 -9.51
CA ASN A 334 -13.62 9.14 -10.18
C ASN A 334 -15.00 9.77 -9.99
N ILE A 335 -15.04 11.03 -9.57
CA ILE A 335 -16.30 11.76 -9.38
C ILE A 335 -16.84 12.18 -10.76
N ILE A 336 -18.04 11.70 -11.11
CA ILE A 336 -18.77 12.09 -12.31
C ILE A 336 -19.73 13.25 -11.99
N TYR A 337 -20.37 13.18 -10.84
CA TYR A 337 -21.24 14.23 -10.33
C TYR A 337 -21.05 14.40 -8.83
N ASN A 338 -20.98 15.65 -8.41
CA ASN A 338 -20.96 16.06 -7.01
C ASN A 338 -21.93 17.23 -6.88
N THR A 339 -22.90 17.12 -5.97
CA THR A 339 -23.77 18.25 -5.63
C THR A 339 -22.94 19.40 -5.10
N ALA A 340 -23.19 20.60 -5.62
CA ALA A 340 -22.58 21.82 -5.11
C ALA A 340 -23.03 22.06 -3.66
N ASP A 341 -22.16 22.69 -2.87
CA ASP A 341 -22.51 23.04 -1.50
C ASP A 341 -23.57 24.14 -1.52
N ASP A 342 -24.82 23.74 -1.35
CA ASP A 342 -25.96 24.65 -1.29
C ASP A 342 -26.02 25.34 0.08
N LYS A 343 -26.76 26.45 0.12
CA LYS A 343 -27.04 27.14 1.39
C LYS A 343 -27.80 26.21 2.31
N GLN A 344 -27.35 26.16 3.56
CA GLN A 344 -27.94 25.36 4.62
C GLN A 344 -29.44 25.59 4.72
N ASP A 345 -30.21 24.50 4.58
CA ASP A 345 -31.65 24.50 4.82
C ASP A 345 -31.87 24.24 6.31
N SER A 346 -31.96 25.31 7.10
CA SER A 346 -32.02 25.25 8.57
C SER A 346 -33.28 24.58 9.12
N GLU A 347 -34.25 24.24 8.27
CA GLU A 347 -35.47 23.53 8.68
C GLU A 347 -35.30 21.99 8.69
N LYS A 348 -34.21 21.47 8.13
CA LYS A 348 -33.97 20.02 8.08
C LYS A 348 -33.06 19.56 9.22
N ASP A 349 -33.58 18.65 10.04
CA ASP A 349 -32.83 17.99 11.13
C ASP A 349 -31.89 16.87 10.64
N PHE A 350 -31.81 16.65 9.31
CA PHE A 350 -31.01 15.60 8.71
C PHE A 350 -30.45 16.01 7.36
N SER A 351 -29.28 15.45 7.03
CA SER A 351 -28.65 15.54 5.72
C SER A 351 -28.89 14.25 4.95
N ASP A 352 -29.30 14.35 3.69
CA ASP A 352 -29.49 13.21 2.79
C ASP A 352 -28.20 12.95 2.00
N ILE A 353 -27.59 11.77 2.19
CA ILE A 353 -26.37 11.38 1.50
C ILE A 353 -26.67 10.22 0.55
N HIS A 354 -26.39 10.45 -0.72
CA HIS A 354 -26.51 9.46 -1.79
C HIS A 354 -25.16 9.24 -2.46
N VAL A 355 -24.60 8.04 -2.34
CA VAL A 355 -23.38 7.63 -3.05
C VAL A 355 -23.71 6.50 -4.02
N ALA A 356 -23.47 6.70 -5.31
CA ALA A 356 -23.82 5.72 -6.33
C ALA A 356 -22.72 5.55 -7.37
N LEU A 357 -22.65 4.35 -7.95
CA LEU A 357 -21.90 4.10 -9.18
C LEU A 357 -22.78 4.51 -10.37
N VAL A 358 -22.24 5.30 -11.31
CA VAL A 358 -22.97 5.69 -12.54
C VAL A 358 -23.36 4.46 -13.36
N GLU A 359 -22.41 3.53 -13.50
CA GLU A 359 -22.55 2.28 -14.22
C GLU A 359 -21.58 1.25 -13.64
N LEU A 360 -21.74 -0.01 -14.07
CA LEU A 360 -20.73 -1.04 -13.81
C LEU A 360 -19.46 -0.72 -14.63
N PRO A 361 -18.25 -0.98 -14.10
CA PRO A 361 -17.02 -0.64 -14.80
C PRO A 361 -16.94 -1.35 -16.15
N THR A 362 -16.70 -0.58 -17.21
CA THR A 362 -16.54 -1.09 -18.58
C THR A 362 -15.09 -1.42 -18.92
N GLN A 363 -14.15 -0.89 -18.14
CA GLN A 363 -12.71 -1.10 -18.28
C GLN A 363 -12.04 -1.33 -16.92
N ARG A 364 -10.98 -2.13 -16.90
CA ARG A 364 -10.11 -2.33 -15.73
C ARG A 364 -8.66 -2.47 -16.15
N TYR A 365 -7.75 -2.11 -15.25
CA TYR A 365 -6.34 -2.39 -15.44
C TYR A 365 -6.04 -3.83 -15.01
N VAL A 366 -5.41 -4.61 -15.89
CA VAL A 366 -4.95 -5.95 -15.58
C VAL A 366 -3.44 -5.94 -15.47
N ARG A 367 -2.97 -6.23 -14.26
CA ARG A 367 -1.56 -6.39 -13.95
C ARG A 367 -1.13 -7.81 -14.32
N ARG A 368 -0.10 -7.95 -15.17
CA ARG A 368 0.47 -9.24 -15.59
C ARG A 368 1.98 -9.23 -15.46
N VAL A 369 2.56 -10.41 -15.30
CA VAL A 369 4.01 -10.60 -15.39
C VAL A 369 4.45 -10.43 -16.85
N SER A 370 5.34 -9.47 -17.12
CA SER A 370 5.84 -9.18 -18.47
C SER A 370 6.92 -10.16 -18.93
N LYS A 371 7.74 -10.65 -17.99
CA LYS A 371 8.82 -11.61 -18.27
C LYS A 371 8.82 -12.69 -17.21
N THR A 372 8.58 -13.92 -17.64
CA THR A 372 8.65 -15.09 -16.78
C THR A 372 10.08 -15.60 -16.66
N PHE A 373 10.36 -16.45 -15.68
CA PHE A 373 11.65 -17.13 -15.57
C PHE A 373 11.98 -17.97 -16.82
N LEU A 374 10.96 -18.50 -17.51
CA LEU A 374 11.13 -19.22 -18.77
C LEU A 374 11.66 -18.30 -19.88
N ASP A 375 11.15 -17.07 -19.97
CA ASP A 375 11.62 -16.08 -20.96
C ASP A 375 13.08 -15.69 -20.72
N LEU A 376 13.48 -15.61 -19.44
CA LEU A 376 14.86 -15.39 -19.05
C LEU A 376 15.76 -16.53 -19.53
N LEU A 377 15.37 -17.79 -19.29
CA LEU A 377 16.12 -18.97 -19.74
C LEU A 377 16.21 -19.06 -21.27
N ILE A 378 15.12 -18.78 -21.99
CA ILE A 378 15.11 -18.74 -23.46
C ILE A 378 16.08 -17.68 -23.96
N SER A 379 16.09 -16.50 -23.34
CA SER A 379 16.99 -15.41 -23.74
C SER A 379 18.47 -15.75 -23.46
N PHE A 380 18.78 -16.35 -22.31
CA PHE A 380 20.12 -16.85 -22.01
C PHE A 380 20.57 -17.94 -22.98
N GLY A 381 19.69 -18.89 -23.27
CA GLY A 381 19.94 -19.94 -24.27
C GLY A 381 20.20 -19.35 -25.64
N GLY A 382 19.44 -18.34 -26.05
CA GLY A 382 19.65 -17.59 -27.30
C GLY A 382 21.01 -16.89 -27.35
N LEU A 383 21.41 -16.21 -26.27
CA LEU A 383 22.73 -15.56 -26.18
C LEU A 383 23.88 -16.58 -26.26
N ILE A 384 23.81 -17.66 -25.50
CA ILE A 384 24.84 -18.71 -25.51
C ILE A 384 24.94 -19.36 -26.89
N SER A 385 23.79 -19.64 -27.52
CA SER A 385 23.74 -20.22 -28.87
C SER A 385 24.29 -19.26 -29.93
N LEU A 386 24.01 -17.95 -29.84
CA LEU A 386 24.48 -16.98 -30.82
C LEU A 386 26.00 -16.76 -30.76
N PHE A 387 26.56 -16.63 -29.55
CA PHE A 387 27.98 -16.30 -29.37
C PHE A 387 28.90 -17.53 -29.42
N PHE A 388 28.45 -18.69 -28.93
CA PHE A 388 29.28 -19.89 -28.82
C PHE A 388 28.83 -21.04 -29.71
N ASN A 389 27.70 -20.89 -30.43
CA ASN A 389 27.07 -21.99 -31.17
C ASN A 389 26.89 -23.25 -30.31
N LEU A 390 26.66 -23.03 -29.01
CA LEU A 390 26.56 -24.06 -28.00
C LEU A 390 25.08 -24.35 -27.74
N SER A 391 24.69 -25.61 -27.86
CA SER A 391 23.36 -26.10 -27.47
C SER A 391 23.46 -27.05 -26.28
N ALA A 392 22.34 -27.30 -25.60
CA ALA A 392 22.29 -28.27 -24.50
C ALA A 392 22.84 -29.65 -24.92
N LEU A 393 22.56 -30.06 -26.16
CA LEU A 393 23.06 -31.32 -26.73
C LEU A 393 24.59 -31.31 -26.90
N ARG A 394 25.17 -30.18 -27.34
CA ARG A 394 26.64 -30.03 -27.41
C ARG A 394 27.31 -30.07 -26.05
N VAL A 395 26.65 -29.56 -25.00
CA VAL A 395 27.16 -29.65 -23.62
C VAL A 395 27.16 -31.12 -23.16
N VAL A 396 26.09 -31.86 -23.41
CA VAL A 396 26.02 -33.29 -23.08
C VAL A 396 27.08 -34.09 -23.85
N GLU A 397 27.24 -33.84 -25.15
CA GLU A 397 28.31 -34.44 -25.97
C GLU A 397 29.71 -34.13 -25.41
N ALA A 398 29.96 -32.88 -24.99
CA ALA A 398 31.23 -32.46 -24.41
C ALA A 398 31.51 -33.15 -23.06
N ILE A 399 30.48 -33.31 -22.22
CA ILE A 399 30.58 -34.06 -20.96
C ILE A 399 30.87 -35.53 -21.23
N PHE A 400 30.15 -36.15 -22.17
CA PHE A 400 30.35 -37.55 -22.55
C PHE A 400 31.77 -37.78 -23.08
N MET A 401 32.22 -36.97 -24.05
CA MET A 401 33.59 -37.02 -24.58
C MET A 401 34.63 -36.76 -23.47
N GLY A 402 34.38 -35.80 -22.58
CA GLY A 402 35.26 -35.50 -21.45
C GLY A 402 35.39 -36.66 -20.46
N LEU A 403 34.31 -37.39 -20.20
CA LEU A 403 34.30 -38.58 -19.35
C LEU A 403 35.02 -39.76 -20.02
N GLU A 404 34.75 -40.01 -21.30
CA GLU A 404 35.34 -41.10 -22.08
C GLU A 404 36.87 -40.91 -22.26
N TYR A 405 37.30 -39.70 -22.62
CA TYR A 405 38.71 -39.38 -22.85
C TYR A 405 39.47 -38.92 -21.59
N ARG A 406 38.84 -38.95 -20.41
CA ARG A 406 39.42 -38.47 -19.13
C ARG A 406 40.82 -39.04 -18.85
N ARG A 407 41.04 -40.32 -19.15
CA ARG A 407 42.34 -41.00 -18.92
C ARG A 407 43.44 -40.54 -19.88
N GLU A 408 43.10 -40.25 -21.13
CA GLU A 408 44.06 -39.78 -22.12
C GLU A 408 44.39 -38.29 -21.94
N VAL A 409 43.40 -37.47 -21.58
CA VAL A 409 43.60 -36.04 -21.25
C VAL A 409 44.51 -35.87 -20.02
N LEU A 410 44.34 -36.69 -18.98
CA LEU A 410 45.23 -36.70 -17.80
C LEU A 410 46.68 -37.08 -18.16
N LYS A 411 46.88 -38.06 -19.05
CA LYS A 411 48.22 -38.42 -19.55
C LYS A 411 48.84 -37.29 -20.38
N TRP A 412 48.04 -36.59 -21.19
CA TRP A 412 48.51 -35.49 -22.03
C TRP A 412 48.87 -34.25 -21.21
N SER A 413 48.06 -33.90 -20.20
CA SER A 413 48.34 -32.85 -19.21
C SER A 413 49.67 -33.10 -18.47
N ASN A 414 49.87 -34.33 -17.95
CA ASN A 414 51.13 -34.69 -17.29
C ASN A 414 52.33 -34.63 -18.25
N ARG A 415 52.19 -35.00 -19.53
CA ARG A 415 53.26 -34.87 -20.53
C ARG A 415 53.60 -33.41 -20.83
N ILE A 416 52.61 -32.53 -20.95
CA ILE A 416 52.84 -31.11 -21.20
C ILE A 416 53.48 -30.43 -19.99
N PHE A 417 52.99 -30.69 -18.78
CA PHE A 417 53.54 -30.12 -17.55
C PHE A 417 54.99 -30.54 -17.32
N VAL A 418 55.33 -31.81 -17.57
CA VAL A 418 56.71 -32.31 -17.51
C VAL A 418 57.57 -31.74 -18.65
N GLY A 419 56.99 -31.53 -19.83
CA GLY A 419 57.65 -30.92 -20.99
C GLY A 419 57.99 -29.44 -20.81
N THR A 420 57.06 -28.63 -20.28
CA THR A 420 57.26 -27.21 -20.00
C THR A 420 58.23 -26.98 -18.84
N LEU A 421 58.21 -27.81 -17.79
CA LEU A 421 59.20 -27.80 -16.71
C LEU A 421 60.62 -28.14 -17.21
N LYS A 422 60.76 -29.09 -18.15
CA LYS A 422 62.06 -29.36 -18.81
C LYS A 422 62.52 -28.18 -19.67
N TYR A 423 61.61 -27.54 -20.39
CA TYR A 423 61.93 -26.38 -21.24
C TYR A 423 62.33 -25.15 -20.42
N LEU A 424 61.64 -24.88 -19.31
CA LEU A 424 61.99 -23.83 -18.33
C LEU A 424 63.34 -24.11 -17.64
N LYS A 425 63.63 -25.37 -17.27
CA LYS A 425 64.95 -25.74 -16.73
C LYS A 425 66.10 -25.58 -17.73
N ILE A 426 65.85 -25.74 -19.02
CA ILE A 426 66.84 -25.50 -20.08
C ILE A 426 67.05 -23.99 -20.29
N LEU A 427 65.98 -23.19 -20.29
CA LEU A 427 66.06 -21.72 -20.38
C LEU A 427 66.78 -21.08 -19.18
N ILE A 428 66.61 -21.62 -17.97
CA ILE A 428 67.31 -21.16 -16.77
C ILE A 428 68.81 -21.54 -16.78
N LYS A 429 69.20 -22.56 -17.54
CA LYS A 429 70.61 -22.98 -17.71
C LYS A 429 71.37 -22.23 -18.81
N LEU A 430 70.65 -21.48 -19.66
CA LEU A 430 71.17 -20.70 -20.78
C LEU A 430 71.29 -19.20 -20.45
N LYS A 431 70.99 -18.81 -19.22
CA LYS A 431 71.26 -17.51 -18.62
C LYS A 431 72.29 -17.72 -17.51
#